data_AF-A0A2D4PSL0-F1
#
_entry.id   AF-A0A2D4PSL0-F1
#
_cell.length_a   1.000
_cell.length_b   1.000
_cell.length_c   1.000
_cell.angle_alpha   90.00
_cell.angle_beta   90.00
_cell.angle_gamma   90.00
#
_symmetry.space_group_name_H-M   'P 1'
#
loop_
_entity.id
_entity.type
_entity.pdbx_description
1 polymer ?
#
loop_
_entity_poly.entity_id
_entity_poly.type
_entity_poly.pdbx_seq_one_letter_code
_entity_poly.pdbx_strand_id
1 'polypeptide(L)'
;MVEHAEFLNAGKQPGLQIWRIEKFDLVPVPRNLYGDFFVGDAYVILNTIRQRNGNLQYDLHFWLGNECSQDESGSAAIFTVQLDDYLGGRAIQHREVQGHESSTFLGYFKSGLKYKAGGVASGFQHV
;
A
#
# COMPACT_ATOMS: atom_id res chain seq x y z
N MET A 1 15.24 1.01 14.81
CA MET A 1 13.86 1.04 14.28
C MET A 1 13.91 1.92 13.05
N VAL A 2 13.36 1.47 11.91
CA VAL A 2 13.31 2.31 10.70
C VAL A 2 12.33 3.45 10.99
N GLU A 3 12.81 4.68 11.10
CA GLU A 3 11.97 5.86 11.35
C GLU A 3 11.57 6.48 10.02
N HIS A 4 10.47 5.99 9.44
CA HIS A 4 9.81 6.65 8.32
C HIS A 4 8.69 7.56 8.82
N ALA A 5 8.59 8.79 8.30
CA ALA A 5 7.60 9.76 8.79
C ALA A 5 6.16 9.22 8.71
N GLU A 6 5.83 8.52 7.63
CA GLU A 6 4.50 7.91 7.45
C GLU A 6 4.20 6.78 8.45
N PHE A 7 5.20 6.11 9.02
CA PHE A 7 4.98 5.04 9.99
C PHE A 7 4.42 5.60 11.31
N LEU A 8 4.79 6.83 11.67
CA LEU A 8 4.27 7.48 12.89
C LEU A 8 2.75 7.61 12.88
N ASN A 9 2.15 7.75 11.70
CA ASN A 9 0.71 7.93 11.51
C ASN A 9 -0.02 6.65 11.05
N ALA A 10 0.71 5.59 10.71
CA ALA A 10 0.12 4.35 10.24
C ALA A 10 -0.62 3.61 11.36
N GLY A 11 -1.86 3.17 11.08
CA GLY A 11 -2.61 2.26 11.94
C GLY A 11 -3.09 2.85 13.28
N LYS A 12 -3.03 4.17 13.45
CA LYS A 12 -3.42 4.82 14.73
C LYS A 12 -4.92 4.79 14.98
N GLN A 13 -5.74 4.72 13.93
CA GLN A 13 -7.19 4.71 14.02
C GLN A 13 -7.80 3.84 12.92
N PRO A 14 -9.02 3.31 13.12
CA PRO A 14 -9.70 2.52 12.11
C PRO A 14 -9.88 3.30 10.80
N GLY A 15 -9.70 2.61 9.68
CA GLY A 15 -9.82 3.19 8.34
C GLY A 15 -8.75 2.69 7.38
N LEU A 16 -8.79 3.26 6.18
CA LEU A 16 -7.90 2.91 5.07
C LEU A 16 -6.82 3.98 4.91
N GLN A 17 -5.57 3.56 4.74
CA GLN A 17 -4.43 4.39 4.39
C GLN A 17 -3.79 3.82 3.13
N ILE A 18 -3.50 4.67 2.14
CA ILE A 18 -2.89 4.26 0.88
C ILE A 18 -1.69 5.16 0.62
N TRP A 19 -0.57 4.53 0.30
CA TRP A 19 0.64 5.18 -0.15
C TRP A 19 1.06 4.63 -1.50
N ARG A 20 1.65 5.50 -2.28
CA ARG A 20 2.27 5.18 -3.57
C ARG A 20 3.78 5.14 -3.39
N ILE A 21 4.43 4.19 -4.05
CA ILE A 21 5.88 4.19 -4.12
C ILE A 21 6.31 5.23 -5.14
N GLU A 22 7.13 6.19 -4.72
CA GLU A 22 7.70 7.19 -5.61
C GLU A 22 9.20 7.29 -5.31
N LYS A 23 10.04 6.77 -6.23
CA LYS A 23 11.51 6.84 -6.13
C LYS A 23 12.07 6.37 -4.77
N PHE A 24 11.73 5.13 -4.40
CA PHE A 24 12.11 4.50 -3.12
C PHE A 24 11.50 5.13 -1.86
N ASP A 25 10.52 6.03 -2.00
CA ASP A 25 9.83 6.65 -0.88
C ASP A 25 8.34 6.26 -0.82
N LEU A 26 7.73 6.40 0.35
CA LEU A 26 6.35 6.02 0.63
C LEU A 26 5.49 7.29 0.75
N VAL A 27 4.82 7.66 -0.36
CA VAL A 27 4.12 8.94 -0.50
C VAL A 27 2.61 8.77 -0.29
N PRO A 28 1.95 9.53 0.61
CA PRO A 28 0.53 9.36 0.89
C PRO A 28 -0.33 9.77 -0.31
N VAL A 29 -1.29 8.91 -0.68
CA VAL A 29 -2.27 9.22 -1.71
C VAL A 29 -3.35 10.14 -1.13
N PRO A 30 -3.75 11.23 -1.81
CA PRO A 30 -4.88 12.04 -1.39
C PRO A 30 -6.16 11.21 -1.26
N ARG A 31 -6.89 11.37 -0.15
CA ARG A 31 -8.09 10.56 0.15
C ARG A 31 -9.17 10.60 -0.93
N ASN A 32 -9.31 11.72 -1.65
CA ASN A 32 -10.26 11.88 -2.75
C ASN A 32 -9.87 11.07 -4.01
N LEU A 33 -8.66 10.50 -4.05
CA LEU A 33 -8.15 9.65 -5.13
C LEU A 33 -8.08 8.17 -4.73
N TYR A 34 -8.59 7.80 -3.56
CA TYR A 34 -8.62 6.40 -3.16
C TYR A 34 -9.48 5.57 -4.13
N GLY A 35 -8.88 4.50 -4.64
CA GLY A 35 -9.48 3.65 -5.68
C GLY A 35 -8.93 3.92 -7.08
N ASP A 36 -8.17 5.01 -7.28
CA ASP A 36 -7.47 5.27 -8.53
C ASP A 36 -6.03 4.76 -8.44
N PHE A 37 -5.69 3.74 -9.22
CA PHE A 37 -4.38 3.11 -9.25
C PHE A 37 -3.74 3.25 -10.63
N PHE A 38 -2.51 3.75 -10.66
CA PHE A 38 -1.71 3.82 -11.88
C PHE A 38 -1.11 2.44 -12.20
N VAL A 39 -1.29 1.98 -13.44
CA VAL A 39 -0.82 0.65 -13.89
C VAL A 39 0.70 0.55 -13.92
N GLY A 40 1.40 1.68 -14.01
CA GLY A 40 2.86 1.79 -13.97
C GLY A 40 3.44 1.95 -12.57
N ASP A 41 2.63 1.92 -11.51
CA ASP A 41 3.08 2.20 -10.14
C ASP A 41 2.88 1.00 -9.20
N ALA A 42 3.54 1.03 -8.05
CA ALA A 42 3.29 0.13 -6.92
C ALA A 42 2.76 0.91 -5.71
N TYR A 43 1.95 0.26 -4.89
CA TYR A 43 1.27 0.89 -3.75
C TYR A 43 1.35 0.01 -2.50
N VAL A 44 1.34 0.65 -1.33
CA VAL A 44 1.14 0.01 -0.03
C VAL A 44 -0.18 0.51 0.56
N ILE A 45 -1.00 -0.41 1.05
CA ILE A 45 -2.33 -0.16 1.56
C ILE A 45 -2.44 -0.78 2.94
N LEU A 46 -2.85 0.01 3.93
CA LEU A 46 -3.13 -0.44 5.29
C LEU A 46 -4.62 -0.26 5.58
N ASN A 47 -5.31 -1.36 5.84
CA ASN A 47 -6.66 -1.34 6.39
C ASN A 47 -6.60 -1.65 7.90
N THR A 48 -7.05 -0.69 8.71
CA THR A 48 -7.08 -0.81 10.17
C THR A 48 -8.51 -1.03 10.65
N ILE A 49 -8.74 -2.12 11.37
CA ILE A 49 -10.07 -2.54 11.81
C ILE A 49 -10.13 -2.53 13.34
N ARG A 50 -11.15 -1.89 13.92
CA ARG A 50 -11.42 -1.98 15.35
C ARG A 50 -12.09 -3.32 15.67
N GLN A 51 -11.41 -4.16 16.44
CA GLN A 51 -11.97 -5.42 16.94
C GLN A 51 -12.88 -5.18 18.15
N ARG A 52 -13.79 -6.13 18.41
CA ARG A 52 -14.75 -6.05 19.54
C ARG A 52 -14.08 -5.95 20.91
N ASN A 53 -12.89 -6.54 21.05
CA ASN A 53 -12.07 -6.50 22.27
C ASN A 53 -11.32 -5.16 22.46
N GLY A 54 -11.50 -4.20 21.55
CA GLY A 54 -10.83 -2.90 21.60
C GLY A 54 -9.47 -2.85 20.91
N ASN A 55 -8.91 -3.98 20.48
CA ASN A 55 -7.66 -4.01 19.74
C ASN A 55 -7.86 -3.57 18.28
N LEU A 56 -6.75 -3.24 17.63
CA LEU A 56 -6.71 -3.00 16.19
C LEU A 56 -6.17 -4.23 15.47
N GLN A 57 -6.85 -4.66 14.43
CA GLN A 57 -6.34 -5.60 13.42
C GLN A 57 -5.84 -4.80 12.23
N TYR A 58 -4.78 -5.28 11.60
CA TYR A 58 -4.16 -4.67 10.43
C TYR A 58 -4.12 -5.67 9.28
N ASP A 59 -4.65 -5.26 8.14
CA ASP A 59 -4.45 -5.93 6.86
C ASP A 59 -3.58 -5.02 5.99
N LEU A 60 -2.37 -5.49 5.67
CA LEU A 60 -1.40 -4.79 4.83
C LEU A 60 -1.39 -5.42 3.44
N HIS A 61 -1.64 -4.62 2.43
CA HIS A 61 -1.58 -5.06 1.04
C HIS A 61 -0.48 -4.27 0.34
N PHE A 62 0.29 -4.94 -0.51
CA PHE A 62 1.06 -4.25 -1.55
C PHE A 62 0.47 -4.61 -2.90
N TRP A 63 0.07 -3.57 -3.64
CA TRP A 63 -0.53 -3.70 -4.96
C TRP A 63 0.52 -3.38 -6.02
N LEU A 64 0.59 -4.25 -7.03
CA LEU A 64 1.55 -4.17 -8.12
C LEU A 64 0.83 -3.96 -9.45
N GLY A 65 1.07 -2.82 -10.07
CA GLY A 65 0.60 -2.53 -11.42
C GLY A 65 1.32 -3.40 -12.44
N ASN A 66 0.65 -3.69 -13.55
CA ASN A 66 1.19 -4.55 -14.61
C ASN A 66 2.44 -3.97 -15.28
N GLU A 67 2.63 -2.65 -15.22
CA GLU A 67 3.73 -1.92 -15.84
C GLU A 67 4.70 -1.34 -14.80
N CYS A 68 4.52 -1.66 -13.50
CA CYS A 68 5.40 -1.13 -12.46
C CYS A 68 6.83 -1.65 -12.60
N SER A 69 7.77 -0.80 -12.22
CA SER A 69 9.20 -1.11 -12.32
C SER A 69 9.65 -2.08 -11.23
N GLN A 70 10.82 -2.67 -11.43
CA GLN A 70 11.37 -3.64 -10.47
C GLN A 70 11.71 -2.97 -9.12
N ASP A 71 12.22 -1.73 -9.14
CA ASP A 71 12.47 -0.98 -7.91
C ASP A 71 11.19 -0.66 -7.15
N GLU A 72 10.13 -0.27 -7.84
CA GLU A 72 8.84 0.05 -7.20
C GLU A 72 8.22 -1.18 -6.56
N SER A 73 8.15 -2.29 -7.29
CA SER A 73 7.60 -3.54 -6.76
C SER A 73 8.43 -4.10 -5.60
N GLY A 74 9.76 -4.03 -5.68
CA GLY A 74 10.65 -4.39 -4.58
C GLY A 74 10.49 -3.49 -3.36
N SER A 75 10.38 -2.17 -3.57
CA SER A 75 10.17 -1.19 -2.50
C SER A 75 8.83 -1.40 -1.80
N ALA A 76 7.75 -1.67 -2.53
CA ALA A 76 6.44 -1.96 -1.95
C ALA A 76 6.47 -3.18 -1.02
N ALA A 77 7.17 -4.25 -1.42
CA ALA A 77 7.36 -5.43 -0.58
C ALA A 77 8.20 -5.10 0.67
N ILE A 78 9.32 -4.38 0.52
CA ILE A 78 10.18 -3.99 1.65
C ILE A 78 9.42 -3.11 2.65
N PHE A 79 8.71 -2.08 2.17
CA PHE A 79 7.93 -1.20 3.03
C PHE A 79 6.80 -1.95 3.75
N THR A 80 6.18 -2.94 3.10
CA THR A 80 5.16 -3.77 3.74
C THR A 80 5.73 -4.55 4.92
N VAL A 81 6.91 -5.17 4.76
CA VAL A 81 7.59 -5.90 5.84
C VAL A 81 8.00 -4.94 6.97
N GLN A 82 8.61 -3.81 6.63
CA GLN A 82 9.05 -2.82 7.63
C GLN A 82 7.87 -2.22 8.41
N LEU A 83 6.74 -1.99 7.74
CA LEU A 83 5.54 -1.47 8.38
C LEU A 83 4.87 -2.51 9.29
N ASP A 84 4.87 -3.79 8.91
CA ASP A 84 4.42 -4.87 9.80
C ASP A 84 5.28 -4.97 11.06
N ASP A 85 6.62 -4.97 10.91
CA ASP A 85 7.56 -4.93 12.03
C ASP A 85 7.27 -3.74 12.96
N TYR A 86 7.03 -2.55 12.39
CA TYR A 86 6.68 -1.35 13.15
C TYR A 86 5.33 -1.48 13.88
N LEU A 87 4.36 -2.21 13.31
CA LEU A 87 3.07 -2.51 13.93
C LEU A 87 3.14 -3.67 14.95
N GLY A 88 4.34 -4.21 15.17
CA GLY A 88 4.65 -5.27 16.13
C GLY A 88 4.48 -6.68 15.58
N GLY A 89 4.60 -6.86 14.26
CA GLY A 89 4.48 -8.17 13.59
C GLY A 89 3.06 -8.75 13.66
N ARG A 90 2.04 -7.89 13.64
CA ARG A 90 0.62 -8.27 13.83
C ARG A 90 -0.21 -8.12 12.57
N ALA A 91 0.34 -7.54 11.50
CA ALA A 91 -0.40 -7.33 10.28
C ALA A 91 -0.46 -8.64 9.48
N ILE A 92 -1.59 -8.87 8.81
CA ILE A 92 -1.69 -9.90 7.78
C ILE A 92 -1.22 -9.24 6.48
N GLN A 93 -0.18 -9.80 5.86
CA GLN A 93 0.39 -9.27 4.62
C GLN A 93 -0.24 -9.96 3.40
N HIS A 94 -0.63 -9.16 2.41
CA HIS A 94 -1.30 -9.60 1.19
C HIS A 94 -0.56 -9.05 -0.03
N ARG A 95 -0.32 -9.90 -1.02
CA ARG A 95 0.20 -9.50 -2.32
C ARG A 95 -0.95 -9.36 -3.29
N GLU A 96 -1.18 -8.16 -3.78
CA GLU A 96 -2.24 -7.86 -4.74
C GLU A 96 -1.60 -7.54 -6.10
N VAL A 97 -2.09 -8.17 -7.17
CA VAL A 97 -1.63 -7.91 -8.54
C VAL A 97 -2.80 -7.40 -9.34
N GLN A 98 -2.54 -6.39 -10.18
CA GLN A 98 -3.55 -5.80 -11.06
C GLN A 98 -4.39 -6.88 -11.78
N GLY A 99 -5.71 -6.81 -11.61
CA GLY A 99 -6.67 -7.71 -12.24
C GLY A 99 -6.85 -9.07 -11.54
N HIS A 100 -6.09 -9.33 -10.49
CA HIS A 100 -6.12 -10.57 -9.69
C HIS A 100 -6.20 -10.28 -8.19
N GLU A 101 -6.72 -9.12 -7.81
CA GLU A 101 -6.83 -8.71 -6.42
C GLU A 101 -7.80 -9.58 -5.63
N SER A 102 -7.51 -9.75 -4.34
CA SER A 102 -8.36 -10.45 -3.40
C SER A 102 -9.72 -9.76 -3.26
N SER A 103 -10.76 -10.55 -2.98
CA SER A 103 -12.10 -10.00 -2.69
C SER A 103 -12.11 -9.08 -1.47
N THR A 104 -11.23 -9.33 -0.50
CA THR A 104 -11.02 -8.45 0.65
C THR A 104 -10.52 -7.07 0.20
N PHE A 105 -9.48 -7.01 -0.63
CA PHE A 105 -8.92 -5.76 -1.13
C PHE A 105 -9.93 -4.98 -1.99
N LEU A 106 -10.57 -5.66 -2.94
CA LEU A 106 -11.61 -5.07 -3.79
C LEU A 106 -12.78 -4.52 -2.95
N GLY A 107 -13.09 -5.19 -1.84
CA GLY A 107 -14.14 -4.80 -0.90
C GLY A 107 -13.93 -3.43 -0.23
N TYR A 108 -12.71 -2.88 -0.23
CA TYR A 108 -12.41 -1.56 0.32
C TYR A 108 -12.95 -0.42 -0.56
N PHE A 109 -13.02 -0.63 -1.89
CA PHE A 109 -13.37 0.40 -2.86
C PHE A 109 -14.83 0.24 -3.32
N LYS A 110 -15.77 0.80 -2.54
CA LYS A 110 -17.22 0.62 -2.79
C LYS A 110 -17.70 1.14 -4.14
N SER A 111 -17.02 2.13 -4.71
CA SER A 111 -17.30 2.67 -6.05
C SER A 111 -16.52 1.94 -7.16
N GLY A 112 -15.85 0.83 -6.83
CA GLY A 112 -14.94 0.12 -7.71
C GLY A 112 -13.53 0.71 -7.69
N LEU A 113 -12.57 -0.15 -8.01
CA LEU A 113 -11.18 0.21 -8.27
C LEU A 113 -11.03 0.59 -9.75
N LYS A 114 -10.23 1.61 -10.05
CA LYS A 114 -9.99 2.13 -11.40
C LYS A 114 -8.51 2.08 -11.74
N TYR A 115 -8.19 1.49 -12.88
CA TYR A 115 -6.85 1.52 -13.45
C TYR A 115 -6.66 2.77 -14.31
N LYS A 116 -5.56 3.48 -14.08
CA LYS A 116 -5.14 4.65 -14.84
C LYS A 116 -3.83 4.35 -15.57
N ALA A 117 -3.75 4.76 -16.83
CA ALA A 117 -2.52 4.63 -17.59
C ALA A 117 -1.42 5.54 -17.03
N GLY A 118 -0.16 5.12 -17.18
CA GLY A 118 1.02 5.85 -16.71
C GLY A 118 1.42 5.50 -15.28
N GLY A 119 2.31 6.33 -14.73
CA GLY A 119 2.94 6.15 -13.42
C GLY A 119 4.06 7.17 -13.19
N VAL A 120 4.73 7.09 -12.06
CA VAL A 120 5.99 7.78 -11.78
C VAL A 120 7.13 7.07 -12.52
N ALA A 121 8.22 7.78 -12.77
CA ALA A 121 9.41 7.17 -13.34
C ALA A 121 10.15 6.34 -12.28
N SER A 122 10.69 5.19 -12.69
CA SER A 122 11.59 4.35 -11.89
C SER A 122 12.66 5.18 -11.16
N GLY A 123 12.96 4.79 -9.93
CA GLY A 123 14.04 5.35 -9.12
C GLY A 123 15.43 4.85 -9.52
N PHE A 124 15.54 3.81 -10.35
CA PHE A 124 16.83 3.34 -10.82
C PHE A 124 17.50 4.34 -11.78
N GLN A 125 18.83 4.37 -11.74
CA GLN A 125 19.64 5.03 -12.76
C GLN A 125 20.00 4.02 -13.85
N HIS A 126 19.96 4.46 -15.11
CA HIS A 126 20.45 3.66 -16.23
C HIS A 126 21.98 3.55 -16.15
N VAL A 127 22.51 2.35 -16.32
CA VAL A 127 23.96 2.04 -16.28
C VAL A 127 24.47 1.81 -17.68
#